data_AF-A0A7G9L123-F1
#
_entry.id   AF-A0A7G9L123-F1
#
_cell.length_a   1.000
_cell.length_b   1.000
_cell.length_c   1.000
_cell.angle_alpha   90.00
_cell.angle_beta   90.00
_cell.angle_gamma   90.00
#
_symmetry.space_group_name_H-M   'P 1'
#
loop_
_entity.id
_entity.type
_entity.pdbx_description
1 polymer ?
#
loop_
_entity_poly.entity_id
_entity_poly.type
_entity_poly.pdbx_seq_one_letter_code
_entity_poly.pdbx_strand_id
1 'polypeptide(L)' 'MAEGAVAADQLRLFIERIERLEEEKKGIADDIRDVYAEAKATGYDPKIMRMVVRLRKMETHTRQEQDAILETYRSALGLA' A
#
# COMPACT_ATOMS: atom_id res chain seq x y z
N MET A 1 7.66 -7.47 44.33
CA MET A 1 7.66 -8.47 43.24
C MET A 1 6.37 -8.46 42.39
N ALA A 2 5.27 -7.80 42.79
CA ALA A 2 4.02 -7.81 42.03
C ALA A 2 3.97 -6.85 40.82
N GLU A 3 4.62 -5.68 40.89
CA GLU A 3 4.61 -4.70 39.77
C GLU A 3 5.27 -5.20 38.48
N GLY A 4 6.34 -5.98 38.58
CA GLY A 4 7.01 -6.56 37.42
C GLY A 4 6.16 -7.61 36.68
N ALA A 5 5.30 -8.32 37.41
CA ALA A 5 4.36 -9.27 36.82
C ALA A 5 3.24 -8.55 36.05
N VAL A 6 2.67 -7.48 36.62
CA VAL A 6 1.64 -6.67 35.95
C VAL A 6 2.18 -6.00 34.68
N ALA A 7 3.42 -5.49 34.71
CA ALA A 7 4.07 -4.92 33.53
C ALA A 7 4.32 -5.98 32.42
N ALA A 8 4.69 -7.20 32.80
CA ALA A 8 4.89 -8.30 31.86
C ALA A 8 3.57 -8.76 31.20
N ASP A 9 2.47 -8.79 31.94
CA ASP A 9 1.15 -9.17 31.42
C ASP A 9 0.61 -8.13 30.43
N GLN A 10 0.79 -6.84 30.72
CA GLN A 10 0.40 -5.77 29.79
C GLN A 10 1.22 -5.82 28.49
N LEU A 11 2.53 -6.06 28.58
CA LEU A 11 3.39 -6.24 27.43
C LEU A 11 2.94 -7.44 26.58
N ARG A 12 2.60 -8.58 27.21
CA ARG A 12 2.10 -9.78 26.52
C ARG A 12 0.84 -9.47 25.71
N LEU A 13 -0.13 -8.77 26.31
CA LEU A 13 -1.37 -8.38 25.61
C LEU A 13 -1.13 -7.50 24.39
N PHE A 14 -0.16 -6.57 24.47
CA PHE A 14 0.21 -5.76 23.30
C PHE A 14 0.85 -6.61 22.20
N ILE A 15 1.75 -7.53 22.55
CA ILE A 15 2.40 -8.43 21.59
C ILE A 15 1.37 -9.31 20.88
N GLU A 16 0.52 -10.01 21.63
CA GLU A 16 -0.51 -10.90 21.06
C GLU A 16 -1.46 -10.14 20.13
N ARG A 17 -1.82 -8.91 20.48
CA ARG A 17 -2.64 -8.05 19.62
C ARG A 17 -1.92 -7.66 18.33
N ILE A 18 -0.62 -7.35 18.39
CA ILE A 18 0.20 -7.02 17.21
C ILE A 18 0.34 -8.25 16.31
N GLU A 19 0.62 -9.42 16.87
CA GLU A 19 0.75 -10.67 16.11
C GLU A 19 -0.53 -11.00 15.34
N ARG A 20 -1.69 -10.86 15.98
CA ARG A 20 -2.98 -11.02 15.30
C ARG A 20 -3.15 -10.02 14.14
N LEU A 21 -2.82 -8.74 14.37
CA LEU A 21 -2.91 -7.71 13.34
C LEU A 21 -1.95 -7.95 12.16
N GLU A 22 -0.75 -8.48 12.41
CA GLU A 22 0.18 -8.85 11.34
C GLU A 22 -0.32 -10.05 10.52
N GLU A 23 -0.97 -11.04 11.13
CA GLU A 23 -1.60 -12.14 10.39
C GLU A 23 -2.79 -11.65 9.54
N GLU A 24 -3.64 -10.77 10.10
CA GLU A 24 -4.74 -10.12 9.34
C GLU A 24 -4.18 -9.33 8.14
N LYS A 25 -3.12 -8.55 8.36
CA LYS A 25 -2.44 -7.78 7.31
C LYS A 25 -1.82 -8.68 6.23
N LYS A 26 -1.28 -9.83 6.61
CA LYS A 26 -0.77 -10.83 5.68
C LYS A 26 -1.89 -11.41 4.81
N GLY A 27 -3.01 -11.79 5.42
CA GLY A 27 -4.19 -12.26 4.68
C GLY A 27 -4.66 -11.23 3.65
N ILE A 28 -4.80 -9.96 4.05
CA ILE A 28 -5.16 -8.86 3.14
C ILE A 28 -4.12 -8.69 2.01
N ALA A 29 -2.82 -8.82 2.32
CA ALA A 29 -1.76 -8.70 1.33
C ALA A 29 -1.77 -9.86 0.32
N ASP A 30 -2.14 -11.06 0.75
CA ASP A 30 -2.30 -12.24 -0.10
C ASP A 30 -3.53 -12.06 -1.01
N ASP A 31 -4.68 -11.63 -0.48
CA ASP A 31 -5.88 -11.33 -1.27
C ASP A 31 -5.61 -10.28 -2.37
N ILE A 32 -4.89 -9.20 -2.02
CA ILE A 32 -4.50 -8.16 -2.99
C ILE A 32 -3.61 -8.77 -4.09
N ARG A 33 -2.73 -9.71 -3.75
CA ARG A 33 -1.85 -10.37 -4.73
C ARG A 33 -2.64 -11.23 -5.69
N ASP A 34 -3.64 -11.96 -5.19
CA ASP A 34 -4.50 -12.83 -5.98
C ASP A 34 -5.34 -12.01 -6.97
N VAL A 35 -5.88 -10.85 -6.55
CA VAL A 35 -6.59 -9.92 -7.47
C VAL A 35 -5.66 -9.44 -8.60
N TYR A 36 -4.41 -9.10 -8.30
CA TYR A 36 -3.46 -8.73 -9.35
C TYR A 36 -3.09 -9.91 -10.25
N ALA A 37 -3.06 -11.13 -9.73
CA ALA A 37 -2.81 -12.34 -10.51
C ALA A 37 -3.99 -12.64 -11.45
N GLU A 38 -5.22 -12.54 -10.97
CA GLU A 38 -6.44 -12.68 -11.77
C GLU A 38 -6.53 -11.61 -12.88
N ALA A 39 -6.23 -10.36 -12.53
CA ALA A 39 -6.20 -9.27 -13.52
C ALA A 39 -5.16 -9.55 -14.63
N LYS A 40 -3.99 -10.10 -14.25
CA LYS A 40 -2.97 -10.53 -15.22
C LYS A 40 -3.47 -11.64 -16.13
N ALA A 41 -4.13 -12.66 -15.57
CA ALA A 41 -4.69 -13.77 -16.34
C ALA A 41 -5.79 -13.30 -17.31
N THR A 42 -6.52 -12.25 -16.95
CA THR A 42 -7.55 -11.60 -17.78
C THR A 42 -6.97 -10.65 -18.84
N GLY A 43 -5.66 -10.37 -18.80
CA GLY A 43 -4.96 -9.57 -19.82
C GLY A 43 -4.65 -8.13 -19.42
N TYR A 44 -4.88 -7.73 -18.17
CA TYR A 44 -4.44 -6.43 -17.65
C TYR A 44 -2.96 -6.45 -17.23
N ASP A 45 -2.31 -5.29 -17.20
CA ASP A 45 -0.95 -5.13 -16.67
C ASP A 45 -0.97 -4.74 -15.18
N PRO A 46 -0.60 -5.63 -14.24
CA PRO A 46 -0.58 -5.33 -12.81
C PRO A 46 0.39 -4.20 -12.42
N LYS A 47 1.43 -3.93 -13.21
CA LYS A 47 2.38 -2.84 -12.96
C LYS A 47 1.67 -1.50 -13.16
N ILE A 48 0.96 -1.34 -14.27
CA ILE A 48 0.18 -0.14 -14.56
C ILE A 48 -0.98 0.02 -13.56
N MET A 49 -1.67 -1.07 -13.22
CA MET A 49 -2.73 -1.03 -12.21
C MET A 49 -2.23 -0.51 -10.85
N ARG A 50 -1.05 -0.98 -10.38
CA ARG A 50 -0.45 -0.47 -9.13
C ARG A 50 -0.15 1.03 -9.19
N MET A 51 0.30 1.53 -10.36
CA MET A 51 0.48 2.98 -10.57
C MET A 51 -0.86 3.72 -10.46
N VAL A 52 -1.92 3.22 -11.08
CA VAL A 52 -3.27 3.80 -10.99
C VAL A 52 -3.78 3.79 -9.55
N VAL A 53 -3.62 2.69 -8.81
CA VAL A 53 -4.02 2.62 -7.38
C VAL A 53 -3.27 3.66 -6.56
N ARG A 54 -1.97 3.86 -6.80
CA ARG A 54 -1.20 4.93 -6.13
C ARG A 54 -1.73 6.31 -6.48
N LEU A 55 -1.96 6.60 -7.76
CA LEU A 55 -2.51 7.89 -8.21
C LEU A 55 -3.90 8.16 -7.61
N ARG A 56 -4.74 7.14 -7.47
CA ARG A 56 -6.08 7.26 -6.86
C ARG A 56 -6.06 7.53 -5.35
N LYS A 57 -4.94 7.24 -4.67
CA LYS A 57 -4.75 7.56 -3.25
C LYS A 57 -4.25 8.99 -3.01
N MET A 58 -3.86 9.70 -4.06
CA MET A 58 -3.34 11.07 -3.96
C MET A 58 -4.47 12.08 -4.00
N GLU A 59 -4.27 13.20 -3.31
CA GLU A 59 -5.15 14.36 -3.41
C GLU A 59 -5.20 14.89 -4.84
N THR A 60 -6.39 15.36 -5.26
CA THR A 60 -6.63 15.73 -6.66
C THR A 60 -5.69 16.85 -7.13
N HIS A 61 -5.46 17.86 -6.29
CA HIS A 61 -4.59 18.98 -6.62
C HIS A 61 -3.12 18.54 -6.73
N THR A 62 -2.65 17.67 -5.84
CA THR A 62 -1.28 17.12 -5.89
C THR A 62 -1.05 16.33 -7.18
N ARG A 63 -2.04 15.55 -7.61
CA ARG A 63 -1.96 14.82 -8.88
C ARG A 63 -1.88 15.79 -10.07
N GLN A 64 -2.73 16.81 -10.10
CA GLN A 64 -2.74 17.81 -11.19
C GLN A 64 -1.41 18.57 -11.30
N GLU A 65 -0.83 18.96 -10.16
CA GLU A 65 0.48 19.62 -10.13
C GLU A 65 1.59 18.71 -10.68
N GLN A 66 1.60 17.43 -10.25
CA GLN A 66 2.57 16.45 -10.78
C GLN A 66 2.40 16.20 -12.27
N ASP A 67 1.16 16.08 -12.76
CA ASP A 67 0.87 15.88 -14.18
C ASP A 67 1.35 17.08 -15.02
N ALA A 68 1.16 18.31 -14.54
CA ALA A 68 1.64 19.52 -15.22
C ALA A 68 3.17 19.58 -15.32
N ILE A 69 3.87 19.21 -14.25
CA ILE A 69 5.34 19.14 -14.23
C ILE A 69 5.83 18.04 -15.18
N LEU A 70 5.20 16.86 -15.12
CA LEU A 70 5.56 15.73 -15.98
C LEU A 70 5.40 16.08 -17.46
N GLU A 71 4.31 16.75 -17.82
CA GLU A 71 4.07 17.20 -19.19
C GLU A 71 5.13 18.21 -19.65
N THR A 72 5.50 19.15 -18.78
CA THR A 72 6.59 20.11 -19.04
C THR A 72 7.90 19.37 -19.35
N TYR A 73 8.24 18.34 -18.58
CA TYR A 73 9.45 17.54 -18.82
C TYR A 73 9.37 16.69 -20.09
N ARG A 74 8.20 16.09 -20.39
CA ARG A 74 8.00 15.33 -21.64
C ARG A 74 8.18 16.22 -22.86
N SER A 75 7.56 17.40 -22.85
CA SER A 75 7.69 18.39 -23.91
C SER A 75 9.15 18.82 -24.09
N ALA A 76 9.85 19.15 -23.00
CA ALA A 76 11.25 19.56 -23.05
C ALA A 76 12.20 18.47 -23.58
N LEU A 77 11.85 17.18 -23.39
CA LEU A 77 12.61 16.03 -23.85
C LEU A 77 12.14 15.47 -25.20
N GLY A 78 11.11 16.04 -25.82
CA GLY A 78 10.56 15.56 -27.09
C GLY A 78 9.85 14.20 -27.00
N LEU A 79 9.26 13.88 -25.84
CA LEU A 79 8.53 12.64 -25.57
C LEU A 79 7.01 12.76 -25.78
N ALA A 80 6.55 13.88 -26.36
CA ALA A 80 5.15 14.20 -26.61
C ALA A 80 4.63 13.59 -27.93
#